data_AF-A0A439LFX7-F1
#
_entry.id   AF-A0A439LFX7-F1
#
_cell.length_a   1.000
_cell.length_b   1.000
_cell.length_c   1.000
_cell.angle_alpha   90.00
_cell.angle_beta   90.00
_cell.angle_gamma   90.00
#
_symmetry.space_group_name_H-M   'P 1'
#
loop_
_entity.id
_entity.type
_entity.pdbx_description
1 polymer ?
#
loop_
_entity_poly.entity_id
_entity_poly.type
_entity_poly.pdbx_seq_one_letter_code
_entity_poly.pdbx_strand_id
1 'polypeptide(L)' 'MTVDEHIVFIVDDDARLREALSELLASHGIRAAAFGSASEYISADKPDVPAC' A
#
# COMPACT_ATOMS: atom_id res chain seq x y z
N MET A 1 -16.31 15.22 0.99
CA MET A 1 -15.99 13.79 0.88
C MET A 1 -14.53 13.72 0.50
N THR A 2 -13.69 13.42 1.49
CA THR A 2 -12.23 13.45 1.45
C THR A 2 -11.73 12.28 0.61
N VAL A 3 -11.16 12.58 -0.55
CA VAL A 3 -10.62 11.55 -1.45
C VAL A 3 -9.17 11.33 -1.04
N ASP A 4 -8.87 10.16 -0.49
CA ASP A 4 -7.54 9.55 -0.34
C ASP A 4 -6.34 10.53 -0.42
N GLU A 5 -6.09 11.32 0.63
CA GLU A 5 -4.99 12.30 0.64
C GLU A 5 -3.61 11.65 0.88
N HIS A 6 -3.56 10.34 1.13
CA HIS A 6 -2.32 9.61 1.36
C HIS A 6 -2.44 8.14 0.97
N ILE A 7 -1.30 7.51 0.73
CA ILE A 7 -1.19 6.10 0.41
C ILE A 7 -0.10 5.43 1.25
N VAL A 8 -0.32 4.18 1.64
CA VAL A 8 0.70 3.34 2.30
C VAL A 8 1.18 2.29 1.31
N PHE A 9 2.50 2.21 1.10
CA PHE A 9 3.10 1.18 0.27
C PHE A 9 3.65 0.05 1.16
N ILE A 10 3.10 -1.15 1.03
CA ILE A 10 3.56 -2.33 1.76
C ILE A 10 4.54 -3.09 0.87
N VAL A 11 5.78 -3.26 1.32
CA VAL A 11 6.78 -4.08 0.63
C VAL A 11 7.23 -5.19 1.58
N ASP A 12 6.78 -6.40 1.31
CA ASP A 12 7.05 -7.57 2.17
C ASP A 12 7.01 -8.83 1.30
N ASP A 13 7.86 -9.83 1.55
CA ASP A 13 7.89 -11.06 0.75
C ASP A 13 6.80 -12.07 1.16
N ASP A 14 6.28 -12.02 2.40
CA ASP A 14 5.19 -12.89 2.86
C ASP A 14 3.82 -12.36 2.40
N ALA A 15 3.16 -13.14 1.54
CA ALA A 15 1.86 -12.79 0.98
C ALA A 15 0.75 -12.64 2.03
N ARG A 16 0.79 -13.43 3.11
CA ARG A 16 -0.23 -13.39 4.17
C ARG A 16 -0.09 -12.13 5.00
N LEU A 17 1.14 -11.67 5.23
CA LEU A 17 1.37 -10.42 5.96
C LEU A 17 0.89 -9.22 5.13
N ARG A 18 1.19 -9.19 3.82
CA ARG A 18 0.68 -8.16 2.91
C ARG A 18 -0.84 -8.10 2.89
N GLU A 19 -1.50 -9.25 2.81
CA GLU A 19 -2.96 -9.36 2.82
C GLU A 19 -3.54 -8.82 4.14
N ALA A 20 -3.06 -9.32 5.29
CA ALA A 20 -3.53 -8.89 6.60
C ALA A 20 -3.35 -7.38 6.85
N LEU A 21 -2.22 -6.81 6.44
CA LEU A 21 -1.97 -5.37 6.56
C LEU A 21 -2.86 -4.56 5.62
N SER A 22 -3.09 -5.04 4.39
CA SER A 22 -3.98 -4.37 3.44
C SER A 22 -5.42 -4.35 3.95
N GLU A 23 -5.91 -5.46 4.50
CA GLU A 23 -7.24 -5.54 5.12
C GLU A 23 -7.38 -4.61 6.33
N LEU A 24 -6.35 -4.58 7.20
CA LEU A 24 -6.33 -3.69 8.36
C LEU A 24 -6.41 -2.22 7.95
N LEU A 25 -5.58 -1.78 7.00
CA LEU A 25 -5.58 -0.41 6.51
C LEU A 25 -6.91 -0.06 5.82
N ALA A 26 -7.44 -0.97 5.00
CA ALA A 26 -8.73 -0.77 4.35
C ALA A 26 -9.89 -0.62 5.35
N SER A 27 -9.88 -1.37 6.46
CA SER A 27 -10.90 -1.25 7.52
C SER A 27 -10.88 0.12 8.23
N HIS A 28 -9.77 0.84 8.16
CA HIS A 28 -9.61 2.21 8.66
C HIS A 28 -9.79 3.27 7.56
N GLY A 29 -10.17 2.87 6.35
CA GLY A 29 -10.32 3.77 5.20
C GLY A 29 -8.99 4.32 4.69
N ILE A 30 -7.86 3.64 4.95
CA ILE A 30 -6.54 4.02 4.47
C ILE A 30 -6.25 3.26 3.18
N ARG A 31 -5.89 4.00 2.13
CA ARG A 31 -5.48 3.41 0.86
C ARG A 31 -4.09 2.76 0.99
N ALA A 32 -3.98 1.51 0.58
CA ALA A 32 -2.72 0.77 0.56
C ALA A 32 -2.48 0.10 -0.79
N ALA A 33 -1.20 -0.06 -1.16
CA ALA A 33 -0.76 -0.87 -2.29
C ALA A 33 0.38 -1.79 -1.84
N ALA A 34 0.30 -3.08 -2.18
CA ALA A 34 1.19 -4.10 -1.65
C ALA A 34 2.05 -4.76 -2.74
N PHE A 35 3.33 -4.98 -2.45
CA PHE A 35 4.33 -5.50 -3.38
C PHE A 35 5.12 -6.63 -2.71
N GLY A 36 5.37 -7.71 -3.45
CA GLY A 36 6.12 -8.88 -2.96
C GLY A 36 7.63 -8.69 -2.94
N SER A 37 8.12 -7.62 -3.54
CA SER A 37 9.55 -7.31 -3.57
C SER A 37 9.82 -5.82 -3.80
N ALA A 38 11.03 -5.38 -3.47
CA ALA A 38 11.50 -4.03 -3.79
C ALA A 38 11.50 -3.76 -5.29
N SER A 39 11.79 -4.75 -6.13
CA SER A 39 11.79 -4.61 -7.59
C SER A 39 10.39 -4.31 -8.13
N GLU A 40 9.37 -5.02 -7.63
CA GLU A 40 7.97 -4.75 -7.96
C GLU A 40 7.53 -3.36 -7.49
N TYR A 41 7.96 -2.94 -6.29
CA TYR A 41 7.68 -1.60 -5.80
C TYR A 41 8.31 -0.52 -6.69
N ILE A 42 9.58 -0.67 -7.06
CA ILE A 42 10.30 0.32 -7.88
C ILE A 42 9.68 0.46 -9.27
N SER A 43 9.26 -0.66 -9.89
CA SER A 43 8.68 -0.66 -11.24
C SER A 43 7.24 -0.15 -11.31
N ALA A 44 6.54 -0.05 -10.18
CA ALA A 44 5.16 0.43 -10.13
C ALA A 44 5.06 1.95 -10.28
N ASP A 45 4.04 2.40 -11.01
CA ASP A 45 3.63 3.80 -11.07
C ASP A 45 3.10 4.25 -9.71
N LYS A 46 3.64 5.38 -9.21
CA LYS A 46 3.28 5.93 -7.89
C LYS A 46 2.50 7.22 -8.07
N PRO A 47 1.30 7.35 -7.46
CA PRO A 47 0.60 8.62 -7.43
C PRO A 47 1.44 9.68 -6.70
N ASP A 48 1.36 10.93 -7.17
CA ASP A 48 2.00 12.08 -6.52
C ASP A 48 1.12 12.58 -5.36
N VAL A 49 1.11 11.80 -4.28
CA VAL A 49 0.40 12.08 -3.02
C VAL A 49 1.31 11.72 -1.84
N PRO A 50 1.08 12.29 -0.65
CA PRO A 50 1.77 11.87 0.57
C PRO A 50 1.78 10.35 0.74
N ALA A 51 2.97 9.79 0.93
CA ALA A 51 3.17 8.35 1.04
C ALA A 51 4.00 7.99 2.26
N CYS A 52 3.68 6.83 2.84
CA CYS A 52 4.47 6.12 3.83
C CYS A 52 4.95 4.80 3.22
#